data_AF-A0A1F6S3Y5-F1
#
_entry.id   AF-A0A1F6S3Y5-F1
#
_cell.length_a   1.000
_cell.length_b   1.000
_cell.length_c   1.000
_cell.angle_alpha   90.00
_cell.angle_beta   90.00
_cell.angle_gamma   90.00
#
_symmetry.space_group_name_H-M   'P 1'
#
loop_
_entity.id
_entity.type
_entity.pdbx_description
1 polymer ?
#
loop_
_entity_poly.entity_id
_entity_poly.type
_entity_poly.pdbx_seq_one_letter_code
_entity_poly.pdbx_strand_id
1 'polypeptide(L)'
;MIHNFKYRFAGDLSAPLARLETKAIFFHDLPLPRAIVPVPLHPRRLRWRGFNQAHLLAENISRNLAPPFKIPVLDILERRKYNKPQMELGNYGDRAENVRDLFKIKSDVSLDDIEGKIIYLVDDIATTGSTLRECAKVLKHAGAKKIFAVVIARQALKK
;
A
#
# COMPACT_ATOMS: atom_id res chain seq x y z
N MET A 1 -11.14 4.55 -24.67
CA MET A 1 -10.20 3.56 -25.26
C MET A 1 -8.81 3.55 -24.61
N ILE A 2 -8.12 4.68 -24.41
CA ILE A 2 -6.75 4.70 -23.83
C ILE A 2 -6.68 4.18 -22.37
N HIS A 3 -7.73 4.39 -21.57
CA HIS A 3 -7.81 3.86 -20.20
C HIS A 3 -7.73 2.33 -20.13
N ASN A 4 -8.42 1.61 -21.03
CA ASN A 4 -8.40 0.14 -21.05
C ASN A 4 -7.04 -0.41 -21.49
N PHE A 5 -6.30 0.31 -22.33
CA PHE A 5 -4.98 -0.11 -22.79
C PHE A 5 -3.91 0.02 -21.69
N LYS A 6 -3.95 1.12 -20.91
CA LYS A 6 -3.09 1.28 -19.72
C LYS A 6 -3.45 0.28 -18.61
N TYR A 7 -4.74 -0.02 -18.42
CA TYR A 7 -5.20 -1.07 -17.50
C TYR A 7 -4.74 -2.46 -17.93
N ARG A 8 -4.80 -2.80 -19.23
CA ARG A 8 -4.29 -4.08 -19.73
C ARG A 8 -2.80 -4.22 -19.47
N PHE A 9 -1.97 -3.25 -19.88
CA PHE A 9 -0.51 -3.38 -19.73
C PHE A 9 -0.04 -3.43 -18.27
N ALA A 10 -0.64 -2.63 -17.38
CA ALA A 10 -0.33 -2.70 -15.95
C ALA A 10 -0.96 -3.94 -15.28
N GLY A 11 -2.13 -4.38 -15.75
CA GLY A 11 -2.76 -5.63 -15.35
C GLY A 11 -1.88 -6.84 -15.69
N ASP A 12 -1.33 -6.86 -16.90
CA ASP A 12 -0.47 -7.92 -17.44
C ASP A 12 0.80 -8.12 -16.60
N LEU A 13 1.35 -7.04 -16.01
CA LEU A 13 2.47 -7.13 -15.07
C LEU A 13 2.04 -7.33 -13.62
N SER A 14 0.87 -6.83 -13.20
CA SER A 14 0.41 -6.97 -11.81
C SER A 14 0.22 -8.44 -11.41
N ALA A 15 -0.25 -9.30 -12.31
CA ALA A 15 -0.45 -10.71 -12.04
C ALA A 15 0.87 -11.48 -11.80
N PRO A 16 1.88 -11.45 -12.70
CA PRO A 16 3.15 -12.11 -12.46
C PRO A 16 3.91 -11.54 -11.26
N LEU A 17 3.85 -10.22 -11.03
CA LEU A 17 4.50 -9.61 -9.87
C LEU A 17 3.83 -10.02 -8.55
N ALA A 18 2.50 -10.01 -8.47
CA ALA A 18 1.78 -10.49 -7.30
C ALA A 18 2.00 -12.00 -7.04
N ARG A 19 2.23 -12.80 -8.08
CA ARG A 19 2.64 -14.21 -7.91
C ARG A 19 4.02 -14.32 -7.26
N LEU A 20 4.97 -13.45 -7.62
CA LEU A 20 6.27 -13.41 -6.94
C LEU A 20 6.13 -12.98 -5.48
N GLU A 21 5.33 -11.96 -5.20
CA GLU A 21 5.04 -11.52 -3.83
C GLU A 21 4.37 -12.63 -3.02
N THR A 22 3.39 -13.32 -3.59
CA THR A 22 2.71 -14.46 -2.96
C THR A 22 3.69 -15.59 -2.66
N LYS A 23 4.58 -15.94 -3.60
CA LYS A 23 5.64 -16.92 -3.37
C LYS A 23 6.59 -16.48 -2.26
N ALA A 24 6.99 -15.20 -2.23
CA ALA A 24 7.85 -14.66 -1.19
C ALA A 24 7.17 -14.71 0.20
N ILE A 25 5.87 -14.42 0.26
CA ILE A 25 5.07 -14.52 1.48
C ILE A 25 5.09 -15.95 2.03
N PHE A 26 4.88 -16.96 1.18
CA PHE A 26 4.97 -18.36 1.58
C PHE A 26 6.40 -18.78 1.95
N PHE A 27 7.39 -18.35 1.18
CA PHE A 27 8.80 -18.66 1.43
C PHE A 27 9.27 -18.14 2.80
N HIS A 28 8.77 -16.97 3.22
CA HIS A 28 9.08 -16.36 4.52
C HIS A 28 8.13 -16.78 5.65
N ASP A 29 7.22 -17.73 5.40
CA ASP A 29 6.25 -18.25 6.37
C ASP A 29 5.48 -17.14 7.12
N LEU A 30 5.05 -16.11 6.37
CA LEU A 30 4.29 -15.02 6.97
C LEU A 30 2.85 -15.48 7.27
N PRO A 31 2.29 -15.09 8.42
CA PRO A 31 0.94 -15.48 8.81
C PRO A 31 -0.10 -14.87 7.87
N LEU A 32 -1.13 -15.64 7.54
CA LEU A 32 -2.23 -15.14 6.71
C LEU A 32 -2.85 -13.88 7.35
N PRO A 33 -3.01 -12.79 6.57
CA PRO A 33 -3.65 -11.59 7.04
C PRO A 33 -5.17 -11.75 7.06
N ARG A 34 -5.84 -10.99 7.92
CA ARG A 34 -7.30 -10.85 7.89
C ARG A 34 -7.75 -9.99 6.71
N ALA A 35 -6.92 -9.02 6.31
CA ALA A 35 -7.17 -8.09 5.23
C ALA A 35 -5.88 -7.58 4.58
N ILE A 36 -6.00 -7.18 3.32
CA ILE A 36 -4.94 -6.55 2.54
C ILE A 36 -5.35 -5.09 2.29
N VAL A 37 -4.49 -4.15 2.63
CA VAL A 37 -4.71 -2.72 2.46
C VAL A 37 -3.70 -2.19 1.44
N PRO A 38 -4.13 -1.68 0.28
CA PRO A 38 -3.22 -1.04 -0.65
C PRO A 38 -2.85 0.36 -0.16
N VAL A 39 -1.60 0.76 -0.36
CA VAL A 39 -1.17 2.14 -0.13
C VAL A 39 -1.92 3.08 -1.07
N PRO A 40 -2.52 4.18 -0.57
CA PRO A 40 -3.30 5.07 -1.42
C PRO A 40 -2.41 5.95 -2.29
N LEU A 41 -2.71 5.97 -3.59
CA LEU A 41 -2.02 6.82 -4.55
C LEU A 41 -2.44 8.29 -4.39
N HIS A 42 -1.51 9.23 -4.62
CA HIS A 42 -1.85 10.65 -4.61
C HIS A 42 -2.94 10.98 -5.65
N PRO A 43 -3.99 11.78 -5.31
CA PRO A 43 -5.13 12.01 -6.21
C PRO A 43 -4.75 12.57 -7.60
N ARG A 44 -3.72 13.42 -7.69
CA ARG A 44 -3.19 13.88 -9.00
C ARG A 44 -2.61 12.73 -9.83
N ARG A 45 -1.87 11.80 -9.20
CA ARG A 45 -1.30 10.63 -9.88
C ARG A 45 -2.39 9.63 -10.26
N LEU A 46 -3.39 9.45 -9.40
CA LEU A 46 -4.55 8.60 -9.71
C LEU A 46 -5.31 9.14 -10.94
N ARG A 47 -5.55 10.46 -11.02
CA ARG A 47 -6.15 11.07 -12.22
C ARG A 47 -5.30 10.92 -13.48
N TRP A 48 -3.97 11.05 -13.35
CA TRP A 48 -3.06 10.95 -14.49
C TRP A 48 -2.88 9.50 -15.00
N ARG A 49 -2.76 8.52 -14.08
CA ARG A 49 -2.57 7.10 -14.43
C ARG A 49 -3.88 6.37 -14.69
N GLY A 50 -4.97 6.78 -14.04
CA GLY A 50 -6.29 6.15 -14.11
C GLY A 50 -6.49 4.97 -13.16
N PHE A 51 -5.46 4.56 -12.40
CA PHE A 51 -5.50 3.41 -11.49
C PHE A 51 -4.42 3.49 -10.40
N ASN A 52 -4.58 2.69 -9.34
CA ASN A 52 -3.60 2.49 -8.28
C ASN A 52 -2.91 1.13 -8.43
N GLN A 53 -1.61 1.12 -8.72
CA GLN A 53 -0.81 -0.11 -8.89
C GLN A 53 -0.87 -1.01 -7.66
N ALA A 54 -0.74 -0.43 -6.46
CA ALA A 54 -0.80 -1.14 -5.20
C ALA A 54 -2.12 -1.90 -5.02
N HIS A 55 -3.23 -1.30 -5.48
CA HIS A 55 -4.55 -1.91 -5.43
C HIS A 55 -4.63 -3.12 -6.38
N LEU A 56 -4.09 -3.02 -7.60
CA LEU A 56 -4.04 -4.15 -8.53
C LEU A 56 -3.19 -5.31 -8.00
N LEU A 57 -2.07 -5.02 -7.33
CA LEU A 57 -1.25 -6.03 -6.67
C LEU A 57 -2.00 -6.69 -5.51
N ALA A 58 -2.61 -5.89 -4.63
CA ALA A 58 -3.41 -6.39 -3.50
C ALA A 58 -4.53 -7.34 -3.95
N GLU A 59 -5.25 -6.99 -5.02
CA GLU A 59 -6.28 -7.82 -5.63
C GLU A 59 -5.75 -9.16 -6.15
N ASN A 60 -4.55 -9.17 -6.74
CA ASN A 60 -3.95 -10.41 -7.19
C ASN A 60 -3.44 -11.24 -6.00
N ILE A 61 -2.77 -10.65 -5.01
CA ILE A 61 -2.35 -11.36 -3.80
C ILE A 61 -3.56 -11.98 -3.09
N SER A 62 -4.64 -11.22 -2.91
CA SER A 62 -5.90 -11.66 -2.31
C SER A 62 -6.40 -13.00 -2.87
N ARG A 63 -6.34 -13.14 -4.20
CA ARG A 63 -6.80 -14.34 -4.92
C ARG A 63 -5.85 -15.53 -4.84
N ASN A 64 -4.56 -15.28 -4.61
CA ASN A 64 -3.54 -16.33 -4.68
C ASN A 64 -3.06 -16.80 -3.31
N LEU A 65 -3.36 -16.06 -2.23
CA LEU A 65 -2.82 -16.33 -0.91
C LEU A 65 -3.51 -17.50 -0.18
N ALA A 66 -4.80 -17.72 -0.38
CA ALA A 66 -5.53 -18.82 0.26
C ALA A 66 -6.68 -19.41 -0.60
N PRO A 67 -6.44 -19.88 -1.84
CA PRO A 67 -7.49 -20.46 -2.67
C PRO A 67 -8.21 -21.64 -1.97
N PRO A 68 -9.55 -21.79 -2.11
CA PRO A 68 -10.45 -21.02 -2.98
C PRO A 68 -10.93 -19.69 -2.36
N PHE A 69 -10.52 -19.37 -1.14
CA PHE A 69 -10.92 -18.16 -0.45
C PHE A 69 -10.11 -16.96 -0.92
N LYS A 70 -10.74 -15.77 -0.89
CA LYS A 70 -10.07 -14.50 -1.14
C LYS A 70 -9.90 -13.77 0.18
N ILE A 71 -8.70 -13.23 0.40
CA ILE A 71 -8.51 -12.29 1.52
C ILE A 71 -9.14 -10.95 1.15
N PRO A 72 -9.97 -10.33 2.01
CA PRO A 72 -10.55 -9.01 1.73
C PRO A 72 -9.47 -7.96 1.40
N VAL A 73 -9.69 -7.22 0.31
CA VAL A 73 -8.93 -6.01 -0.01
C VAL A 73 -9.72 -4.81 0.48
N LEU A 74 -9.13 -4.05 1.40
CA LEU A 74 -9.77 -2.92 2.08
C LEU A 74 -9.16 -1.61 1.60
N ASP A 75 -9.90 -0.86 0.78
CA ASP A 75 -9.52 0.50 0.37
C ASP A 75 -9.92 1.52 1.44
N ILE A 76 -9.25 1.43 2.60
CA ILE A 76 -9.62 2.14 3.83
C ILE A 76 -8.70 3.32 4.16
N LEU A 77 -7.54 3.40 3.50
CA LEU A 77 -6.63 4.51 3.65
C LEU A 77 -6.91 5.55 2.57
N GLU A 78 -6.87 6.81 2.95
CA GLU A 78 -6.83 7.91 1.99
C GLU A 78 -5.65 8.83 2.26
N ARG A 79 -5.09 9.36 1.16
CA ARG A 79 -4.05 10.37 1.22
C ARG A 79 -4.70 11.75 1.18
N ARG A 80 -4.45 12.58 2.18
CA ARG A 80 -5.00 13.95 2.26
C ARG A 80 -4.62 14.77 1.03
N LYS A 81 -5.56 15.56 0.49
CA LYS A 81 -5.30 16.58 -0.55
C LYS A 81 -4.79 17.87 0.14
N TYR A 82 -3.50 18.21 -0.01
CA TYR A 82 -2.86 19.53 0.30
C TYR A 82 -2.60 19.84 1.80
N ASN A 83 -1.59 20.63 2.25
CA ASN A 83 -1.11 21.98 1.82
C ASN A 83 0.42 22.25 1.98
N LYS A 84 0.89 23.35 1.34
CA LYS A 84 2.26 23.93 1.27
C LYS A 84 3.21 23.64 2.45
N PRO A 85 4.52 23.40 2.19
CA PRO A 85 5.53 23.46 3.25
C PRO A 85 5.56 24.88 3.81
N GLN A 86 5.44 25.01 5.11
CA GLN A 86 5.79 26.25 5.79
C GLN A 86 7.32 26.33 5.76
N MET A 87 7.79 27.13 4.81
CA MET A 87 9.10 27.79 4.68
C MET A 87 10.36 26.92 4.61
N GLU A 88 11.15 27.23 3.59
CA GLU A 88 12.61 27.32 3.61
C GLU A 88 13.34 26.35 4.54
N LEU A 89 14.03 25.38 3.96
CA LEU A 89 15.49 25.25 4.04
C LEU A 89 15.87 23.92 3.37
N GLY A 90 16.95 23.95 2.60
CA GLY A 90 17.43 22.76 1.91
C GLY A 90 18.09 21.80 2.89
N ASN A 91 17.71 20.53 2.85
CA ASN A 91 18.64 19.40 2.89
C ASN A 91 17.93 18.08 2.55
N TYR A 92 18.71 17.11 2.07
CA TYR A 92 18.23 15.78 1.66
C TYR A 92 17.58 14.97 2.82
N GLY A 93 17.67 15.47 4.07
CA GLY A 93 17.07 14.90 5.29
C GLY A 93 15.56 15.15 5.45
N ASP A 94 14.97 16.12 4.75
CA ASP A 94 13.58 16.58 4.98
C ASP A 94 12.49 15.69 4.35
N ARG A 95 12.88 14.62 3.66
CA ARG A 95 11.91 13.64 3.14
C ARG A 95 11.27 12.80 4.24
N ALA A 96 11.89 12.71 5.42
CA ALA A 96 11.32 11.97 6.55
C ALA A 96 10.22 12.75 7.27
N GLU A 97 10.32 14.08 7.34
CA GLU A 97 9.35 14.91 8.07
C GLU A 97 8.12 15.31 7.24
N ASN A 98 8.25 15.41 5.91
CA ASN A 98 7.15 15.78 5.00
C ASN A 98 6.04 14.72 4.85
N VAL A 99 6.14 13.56 5.50
CA VAL A 99 5.14 12.47 5.39
C VAL A 99 4.25 12.34 6.63
N ARG A 100 4.57 13.02 7.74
CA ARG A 100 3.74 13.02 8.95
C ARG A 100 2.33 13.53 8.60
N ASP A 101 1.31 12.80 9.03
CA ASP A 101 -0.13 13.09 8.85
C ASP A 101 -0.64 13.19 7.40
N LEU A 102 0.08 12.63 6.43
CA LEU A 102 -0.38 12.57 5.04
C LEU A 102 -1.51 11.57 4.78
N PHE A 103 -1.68 10.59 5.68
CA PHE A 103 -2.63 9.48 5.53
C PHE A 103 -3.61 9.46 6.69
N LYS A 104 -4.84 9.00 6.41
CA LYS A 104 -5.86 8.72 7.42
C LYS A 104 -6.74 7.54 7.00
N ILE A 105 -7.45 6.95 7.97
CA ILE A 105 -8.58 6.07 7.68
C ILE A 105 -9.71 6.92 7.10
N LYS A 106 -10.39 6.43 6.06
CA LYS A 106 -11.58 7.08 5.49
C LYS A 106 -12.69 7.13 6.57
N SER A 107 -13.47 8.21 6.57
CA SER A 107 -14.45 8.48 7.64
C SER A 107 -15.64 7.52 7.67
N ASP A 108 -15.88 6.78 6.59
CA ASP A 108 -17.01 5.88 6.38
C ASP A 108 -16.67 4.39 6.65
N VAL A 109 -15.51 4.12 7.25
CA VAL A 109 -14.99 2.76 7.45
C VAL A 109 -15.16 2.33 8.91
N SER A 110 -15.77 1.16 9.12
CA SER A 110 -15.74 0.49 10.43
C SER A 110 -14.33 -0.03 10.75
N LEU A 111 -13.89 0.15 11.99
CA LEU A 111 -12.59 -0.33 12.45
C LEU A 111 -12.57 -1.82 12.80
N ASP A 112 -13.73 -2.49 12.84
CA ASP A 112 -13.86 -3.91 13.20
C ASP A 112 -13.01 -4.85 12.31
N ASP A 113 -12.83 -4.45 11.05
CA ASP A 113 -12.02 -5.19 10.07
C ASP A 113 -10.49 -5.07 10.31
N ILE A 114 -10.07 -4.14 11.17
CA ILE A 114 -8.68 -3.79 11.45
C ILE A 114 -8.29 -4.19 12.89
N GLU A 115 -9.18 -3.97 13.84
CA GLU A 115 -8.88 -4.07 15.26
C GLU A 115 -8.45 -5.49 15.69
N GLY A 116 -7.28 -5.58 16.31
CA GLY A 116 -6.69 -6.85 16.76
C GLY A 116 -6.23 -7.77 15.61
N LYS A 117 -6.26 -7.31 14.35
CA LYS A 117 -5.99 -8.16 13.17
C LYS A 117 -4.57 -8.01 12.61
N ILE A 118 -4.16 -9.03 11.85
CA ILE A 118 -2.96 -8.99 11.01
C ILE A 118 -3.35 -8.40 9.66
N ILE A 119 -2.61 -7.38 9.21
CA ILE A 119 -2.87 -6.65 7.97
C ILE A 119 -1.66 -6.73 7.05
N TYR A 120 -1.87 -6.99 5.78
CA TYR A 120 -0.83 -6.78 4.76
C TYR A 120 -1.02 -5.38 4.15
N LEU A 121 0.04 -4.58 4.16
CA LEU A 121 0.09 -3.27 3.54
C LEU A 121 0.88 -3.37 2.23
N VAL A 122 0.23 -3.19 1.10
CA VAL A 122 0.81 -3.44 -0.23
C VAL A 122 1.17 -2.13 -0.93
N ASP A 123 2.37 -2.06 -1.52
CA ASP A 123 2.81 -0.97 -2.40
C ASP A 123 3.66 -1.54 -3.55
N ASP A 124 3.89 -0.78 -4.62
CA ASP A 124 4.72 -1.27 -5.73
C ASP A 124 6.24 -1.22 -5.41
N ILE A 125 6.73 -0.06 -4.96
CA ILE A 125 8.15 0.18 -4.71
C ILE A 125 8.33 0.96 -3.39
N ALA A 126 9.11 0.37 -2.48
CA ALA A 126 9.58 1.07 -1.29
C ALA A 126 10.92 1.77 -1.56
N THR A 127 10.95 3.10 -1.53
CA THR A 127 12.23 3.85 -1.54
C THR A 127 12.79 3.94 -0.12
N THR A 128 12.51 5.01 0.61
CA THR A 128 12.90 5.18 2.02
C THR A 128 12.01 4.39 2.99
N GLY A 129 10.89 3.87 2.49
CA GLY A 129 9.83 3.25 3.28
C GLY A 129 8.97 4.24 4.08
N SER A 130 9.14 5.57 3.92
CA SER A 130 8.37 6.56 4.69
C SER A 130 6.87 6.43 4.47
N THR A 131 6.41 6.28 3.22
CA THR A 131 5.00 6.06 2.89
C THR A 131 4.41 4.85 3.63
N LEU A 132 5.10 3.71 3.59
CA LEU A 132 4.67 2.48 4.25
C LEU A 132 4.63 2.64 5.77
N ARG A 133 5.64 3.30 6.35
CA ARG A 133 5.68 3.55 7.80
C ARG A 133 4.53 4.44 8.26
N GLU A 134 4.22 5.51 7.53
CA GLU A 134 3.11 6.39 7.90
C GLU A 134 1.75 5.72 7.72
N CYS A 135 1.54 4.97 6.63
CA CYS A 135 0.33 4.16 6.47
C CYS A 135 0.19 3.11 7.58
N ALA A 136 1.29 2.41 7.92
CA ALA A 136 1.31 1.44 9.00
C ALA A 136 1.03 2.12 10.35
N LYS A 137 1.55 3.33 10.59
CA LYS A 137 1.26 4.11 11.78
C LYS A 137 -0.24 4.39 11.90
N VAL A 138 -0.90 4.85 10.84
CA VAL A 138 -2.35 5.08 10.84
C VAL A 138 -3.13 3.79 11.17
N LEU A 139 -2.80 2.68 10.51
CA LEU A 139 -3.44 1.38 10.77
C LEU A 139 -3.18 0.86 12.19
N LYS A 140 -2.00 1.12 12.76
CA LYS A 140 -1.67 0.81 14.16
C LYS A 140 -2.51 1.61 15.14
N HIS A 141 -2.71 2.91 14.89
CA HIS A 141 -3.59 3.74 15.72
C HIS A 141 -5.05 3.29 15.61
N ALA A 142 -5.45 2.71 14.48
CA ALA A 142 -6.75 2.08 14.28
C ALA A 142 -6.88 0.67 14.89
N GLY A 143 -5.89 0.20 15.67
CA GLY A 143 -5.98 -1.05 16.42
C GLY A 143 -5.37 -2.28 15.75
N ALA A 144 -4.68 -2.16 14.61
CA ALA A 144 -4.07 -3.32 13.94
C ALA A 144 -3.02 -4.01 14.82
N LYS A 145 -3.15 -5.33 15.02
CA LYS A 145 -2.23 -6.13 15.85
C LYS A 145 -0.85 -6.28 15.22
N LYS A 146 -0.78 -6.57 13.92
CA LYS A 146 0.50 -6.69 13.19
C LYS A 146 0.32 -6.25 11.75
N ILE A 147 1.34 -5.60 11.21
CA ILE A 147 1.34 -5.10 9.83
C ILE A 147 2.59 -5.62 9.13
N PHE A 148 2.40 -6.25 7.98
CA PHE A 148 3.49 -6.62 7.09
C PHE A 148 3.43 -5.77 5.82
N ALA A 149 4.51 -5.07 5.52
CA ALA A 149 4.63 -4.37 4.24
C ALA A 149 5.07 -5.35 3.16
N VAL A 150 4.31 -5.42 2.07
CA VAL A 150 4.60 -6.25 0.89
C VAL A 150 4.86 -5.31 -0.28
N VAL A 151 6.05 -5.40 -0.86
CA VAL A 151 6.46 -4.61 -2.02
C VAL A 151 7.26 -5.46 -2.98
N ILE A 152 7.17 -5.13 -4.27
CA ILE A 152 7.92 -5.80 -5.33
C ILE A 152 9.42 -5.50 -5.21
N ALA A 153 9.75 -4.23 -4.94
CA ALA A 153 11.13 -3.78 -4.90
C ALA A 153 11.35 -2.78 -3.76
N ARG A 154 12.57 -2.82 -3.22
CA ARG A 154 13.05 -1.83 -2.27
C ARG A 154 14.36 -1.22 -2.77
N GLN A 155 14.49 0.10 -2.68
CA GLN A 155 15.77 0.75 -2.95
C GLN A 155 16.80 0.32 -1.89
N ALA A 156 17.93 -0.22 -2.32
CA ALA A 156 19.03 -0.55 -1.43
C ALA A 156 19.52 0.72 -0.72
N LEU A 157 19.56 0.70 0.62
CA LEU A 157 20.20 1.76 1.37
C LEU A 157 21.69 1.68 1.06
N LYS A 158 22.26 2.72 0.41
CA LYS A 158 23.71 2.87 0.38
C LYS A 158 24.16 3.02 1.84
N LYS A 159 24.97 2.06 2.30
CA LYS A 159 25.67 2.16 3.58
C LYS A 159 26.62 3.35 3.54
#